data_AF-A0A3M2ZL65-F1
#
_entry.id   AF-A0A3M2ZL65-F1
#
_cell.length_a   1.000
_cell.length_b   1.000
_cell.length_c   1.000
_cell.angle_alpha   90.00
_cell.angle_beta   90.00
_cell.angle_gamma   90.00
#
_symmetry.space_group_name_H-M   'P 1'
#
loop_
_entity.id
_entity.type
_entity.pdbx_description
1 polymer ?
#
loop_
_entity_poly.entity_id
_entity_poly.type
_entity_poly.pdbx_seq_one_letter_code
_entity_poly.pdbx_strand_id
1 'polypeptide(L)' 'ELGEIETQLKQIANIREAVVVAREDTPGEKRLTAYYTQQEAKQAITAQTLRTALQARLPEYMVPAAYVKLS' A
#
# COMPACT_ATOMS: atom_id res chain seq x y z
N GLU A 1 0.90 7.98 10.14
CA GLU A 1 0.59 9.01 9.11
C GLU A 1 0.58 8.39 7.70
N LEU A 2 -0.03 9.00 6.68
CA LEU A 2 -0.03 8.41 5.32
C LEU A 2 1.39 8.20 4.78
N GLY A 3 2.27 9.20 4.97
CA GLY A 3 3.67 9.12 4.54
C GLY A 3 4.48 8.02 5.25
N GLU A 4 4.06 7.59 6.43
CA GLU A 4 4.66 6.45 7.12
C GLU A 4 4.35 5.14 6.38
N ILE A 5 3.11 4.95 5.95
CA ILE A 5 2.67 3.79 5.18
C ILE A 5 3.42 3.74 3.83
N GLU A 6 3.51 4.88 3.15
CA GLU A 6 4.27 5.02 1.90
C GLU A 6 5.74 4.66 2.08
N THR A 7 6.36 5.15 3.17
CA THR A 7 7.75 4.82 3.51
C THR A 7 7.92 3.33 3.73
N GLN A 8 7.01 2.67 4.45
CA GLN A 8 7.05 1.22 4.67
C GLN A 8 6.89 0.44 3.36
N LEU A 9 5.97 0.84 2.48
CA LEU A 9 5.77 0.22 1.18
C LEU A 9 7.02 0.33 0.29
N LYS A 10 7.69 1.48 0.27
CA LYS A 10 8.92 1.70 -0.51
C LYS A 10 10.12 0.87 -0.01
N GLN A 11 10.08 0.35 1.23
CA GLN A 11 11.09 -0.57 1.75
C GLN A 11 10.89 -2.02 1.28
N ILE A 12 9.73 -2.36 0.73
CA ILE A 12 9.47 -3.70 0.21
C ILE A 12 10.18 -3.87 -1.12
N ALA A 13 10.98 -4.94 -1.24
CA ALA A 13 11.64 -5.28 -2.48
C ALA A 13 10.63 -5.32 -3.65
N ASN A 14 11.00 -4.68 -4.76
CA ASN A 14 10.24 -4.63 -6.03
C ASN A 14 9.21 -3.51 -6.12
N ILE A 15 8.93 -2.78 -5.05
CA ILE A 15 8.22 -1.49 -5.12
C ILE A 15 9.19 -0.41 -5.60
N ARG A 16 8.75 0.42 -6.55
CA ARG A 16 9.49 1.59 -7.03
C ARG A 16 8.96 2.86 -6.36
N GLU A 17 7.68 3.14 -6.55
CA GLU A 17 6.97 4.23 -5.88
C GLU A 17 5.69 3.72 -5.23
N ALA A 18 5.26 4.38 -4.17
CA ALA A 18 3.99 4.13 -3.50
C ALA A 18 3.38 5.44 -2.97
N VAL A 19 2.07 5.58 -3.12
CA VAL A 19 1.26 6.68 -2.57
C VAL A 19 0.03 6.09 -1.91
N VAL A 20 -0.35 6.61 -0.75
CA VAL A 20 -1.53 6.15 -0.01
C VAL A 20 -2.54 7.28 0.10
N VAL A 21 -3.79 6.99 -0.26
CA VAL A 21 -4.88 7.95 -0.23
C VAL A 21 -5.98 7.44 0.68
N ALA A 22 -6.45 8.31 1.58
CA ALA A 22 -7.71 8.09 2.29
C ALA A 22 -8.87 8.44 1.35
N ARG A 23 -9.69 7.44 1.04
CA ARG A 23 -10.89 7.58 0.22
C ARG A 23 -12.13 7.39 1.08
N GLU A 24 -13.16 8.14 0.75
CA GLU A 24 -14.50 7.98 1.31
C GLU A 24 -15.43 7.65 0.15
N ASP A 25 -15.35 6.40 -0.32
CA ASP A 25 -16.18 5.93 -1.44
C ASP A 25 -17.64 5.73 -1.00
N THR A 26 -17.90 5.65 0.30
CA THR A 26 -19.22 5.62 0.93
C THR A 26 -19.21 6.62 2.09
N PRO A 27 -20.23 7.49 2.23
CA PRO A 27 -20.27 8.48 3.31
C PRO A 27 -20.07 7.83 4.69
N GLY A 28 -19.13 8.36 5.47
CA GLY A 28 -18.76 7.85 6.80
C GLY A 28 -17.76 6.69 6.80
N GLU A 29 -17.43 6.10 5.64
CA GLU A 29 -16.47 4.99 5.55
C GLU A 29 -15.18 5.43 4.86
N LYS A 30 -14.24 5.93 5.68
CA LYS A 30 -12.89 6.24 5.22
C LYS A 30 -12.05 4.98 5.14
N ARG A 31 -11.48 4.71 3.97
CA ARG A 31 -10.63 3.55 3.69
C ARG A 31 -9.33 4.02 3.06
N LEU A 32 -8.23 3.36 3.41
CA LEU A 32 -6.92 3.64 2.81
C LEU A 32 -6.73 2.78 1.56
N THR A 33 -6.35 3.41 0.46
CA THR A 33 -5.96 2.72 -0.78
C THR A 33 -4.52 3.05 -1.13
N ALA A 34 -3.70 2.02 -1.31
CA ALA A 34 -2.32 2.14 -1.74
C ALA A 34 -2.19 1.97 -3.26
N TYR A 35 -1.61 2.96 -3.92
CA TYR A 35 -1.21 2.91 -5.32
C TYR A 35 0.28 2.69 -5.39
N TYR A 36 0.75 1.80 -6.25
CA TYR A 36 2.17 1.51 -6.35
C TYR A 36 2.61 1.14 -7.77
N THR A 37 3.90 1.37 -8.04
CA THR A 37 4.57 0.89 -9.25
C THR A 37 5.62 -0.15 -8.88
N GLN A 38 5.97 -1.02 -9.84
CA GLN A 38 7.01 -2.03 -9.66
C GLN A 38 8.26 -1.72 -10.47
N GLN A 39 9.38 -2.32 -10.07
CA GLN A 39 10.57 -2.36 -10.93
C GLN A 39 10.32 -3.33 -12.12
N GLU A 40 10.63 -2.89 -13.34
CA GLU A 40 10.28 -3.58 -14.60
C GLU A 40 10.77 -5.04 -14.68
N ALA A 41 11.96 -5.34 -14.17
CA ALA A 41 12.60 -6.65 -14.29
C ALA A 41 12.25 -7.63 -13.17
N LYS A 42 11.25 -7.33 -12.32
CA LYS A 42 11.00 -8.10 -11.10
C LYS A 42 9.65 -8.80 -11.10
N GLN A 43 9.61 -9.93 -10.40
CA GLN A 43 8.39 -10.73 -10.26
C GLN A 43 7.24 -9.89 -9.68
N ALA A 44 6.03 -10.15 -10.18
CA ALA A 44 4.82 -9.48 -9.71
C ALA A 44 4.66 -9.69 -8.20
N ILE A 45 4.45 -8.59 -7.47
CA ILE A 45 4.12 -8.63 -6.05
C ILE A 45 2.61 -8.63 -5.90
N THR A 46 2.10 -9.36 -4.93
CA THR A 46 0.65 -9.44 -4.69
C THR A 46 0.22 -8.43 -3.64
N ALA A 47 -1.04 -8.02 -3.69
CA ALA A 47 -1.65 -7.19 -2.65
C ALA A 47 -1.55 -7.84 -1.26
N GLN A 48 -1.69 -9.16 -1.17
CA GLN A 48 -1.59 -9.88 0.10
C GLN A 48 -0.17 -9.80 0.68
N THR A 49 0.87 -9.92 -0.14
CA THR A 49 2.26 -9.74 0.30
C THR A 49 2.48 -8.35 0.89
N LEU A 50 1.97 -7.31 0.22
CA LEU A 50 2.08 -5.92 0.71
C LEU A 50 1.34 -5.73 2.03
N ARG A 51 0.12 -6.27 2.14
CA ARG A 51 -0.69 -6.22 3.35
C ARG A 51 0.01 -6.87 4.53
N THR A 52 0.49 -8.11 4.36
CA THR A 52 1.20 -8.84 5.42
C THR A 52 2.46 -8.09 5.87
N ALA A 53 3.22 -7.51 4.94
CA ALA A 53 4.41 -6.74 5.27
C ALA A 53 4.10 -5.49 6.11
N LEU A 54 3.01 -4.79 5.80
CA LEU A 54 2.58 -3.63 6.60
C LEU A 54 2.04 -4.05 7.97
N GLN A 55 1.24 -5.11 8.06
CA GLN A 55 0.71 -5.63 9.33
C GLN A 55 1.80 -6.03 10.33
N ALA A 56 2.97 -6.46 9.84
CA ALA A 56 4.09 -6.81 10.69
C ALA A 56 4.77 -5.59 11.35
N ARG A 57 4.48 -4.36 10.89
CA ARG A 57 5.22 -3.14 11.28
C ARG A 57 4.32 -1.99 11.70
N LEU A 58 3.04 -2.03 11.33
CA LEU A 58 2.07 -0.97 11.55
C LEU A 58 0.83 -1.52 12.26
N PRO A 59 0.13 -0.70 13.06
CA PRO A 59 -1.15 -1.08 13.63
C PRO A 59 -2.22 -1.28 12.54
N GLU A 60 -3.22 -2.10 12.82
CA GLU A 60 -4.21 -2.55 11.83
C GLU A 60 -4.94 -1.41 11.11
N TYR A 61 -5.28 -0.33 11.81
CA TYR A 61 -5.99 0.83 11.23
C TYR A 61 -5.16 1.63 10.21
N MET A 62 -3.84 1.43 10.16
CA MET A 62 -2.95 2.04 9.17
C MET A 62 -2.77 1.17 7.92
N VAL A 63 -3.30 -0.06 7.92
CA VAL A 63 -3.12 -1.00 6.81
C VAL A 63 -4.14 -0.69 5.72
N PRO A 64 -3.72 -0.42 4.47
CA PRO A 64 -4.62 -0.20 3.36
C PRO A 64 -5.61 -1.35 3.15
N ALA A 65 -6.86 -0.98 2.87
CA ALA A 65 -7.92 -1.92 2.51
C ALA A 65 -7.77 -2.42 1.06
N ALA A 66 -7.13 -1.63 0.20
CA ALA A 66 -6.94 -1.94 -1.21
C ALA A 66 -5.52 -1.57 -1.69
N TYR A 67 -5.05 -2.32 -2.69
CA TYR A 67 -3.74 -2.14 -3.33
C TYR A 67 -3.91 -2.18 -4.84
N VAL A 68 -3.50 -1.12 -5.52
CA VAL A 68 -3.65 -0.97 -6.96
C VAL A 68 -2.27 -0.79 -7.58
N LYS A 69 -1.87 -1.75 -8.42
CA LYS A 69 -0.67 -1.60 -9.25
C LYS A 69 -0.99 -0.62 -10.37
N LEU A 70 -0.16 0.39 -10.53
CA LEU A 70 -0.15 1.29 -11.69
C LEU A 70 0.76 0.69 -12.75
N SER A 71 0.23 0.57 -13.96
CA SER A 71 0.90 0.02 -15.15
C SER A 71 1.98 0.96 -15.66
#